data_AF-A0A368XKS9-F1
#
_entry.id   AF-A0A368XKS9-F1
#
_cell.length_a   1.000
_cell.length_b   1.000
_cell.length_c   1.000
_cell.angle_alpha   90.00
_cell.angle_beta   90.00
_cell.angle_gamma   90.00
#
_symmetry.space_group_name_H-M   'P 1'
#
loop_
_entity.id
_entity.type
_entity.pdbx_description
1 polymer ?
#
loop_
_entity_poly.entity_id
_entity_poly.type
_entity_poly.pdbx_seq_one_letter_code
_entity_poly.pdbx_strand_id
1 'polypeptide(L)'
;MISLTCCSATRFCLLFAALLPALAYSEMSPLGDDALADVSGQGGIYLSGDISINEMGGPVQNNYFGRCDEADKKCGARFAYRLKQDGGWMVLDEIRGMFAFEGLTLRVRSIDSGFGGDGALFDRDVIELGLPNVVRFSDVQFKIASSSTPRPTDPGFQQTDIFAVEMQGDVIMQGNLLVFPDGTP
;
A
#
# COMPACT_ATOMS: atom_id res chain seq x y z
N MET A 1 -84.53 -14.34 17.75
CA MET A 1 -83.98 -14.70 19.08
C MET A 1 -83.27 -16.04 18.95
N ILE A 2 -81.95 -16.05 19.06
CA ILE A 2 -81.13 -16.96 19.87
C ILE A 2 -79.72 -16.38 19.81
N SER A 3 -79.33 -15.78 20.94
CA SER A 3 -77.99 -15.33 21.25
C SER A 3 -77.20 -16.55 21.70
N LEU A 4 -76.05 -16.84 21.09
CA LEU A 4 -75.03 -17.67 21.73
C LEU A 4 -73.73 -16.87 21.80
N THR A 5 -73.37 -16.60 23.05
CA THR A 5 -72.19 -15.93 23.54
C THR A 5 -70.89 -16.66 23.21
N CYS A 6 -69.89 -15.82 22.94
CA CYS A 6 -68.46 -16.05 22.85
C CYS A 6 -67.86 -16.73 24.11
N CYS A 7 -66.57 -17.06 24.03
CA CYS A 7 -65.61 -17.30 25.12
C CYS A 7 -65.37 -18.76 25.56
N SER A 8 -64.61 -19.54 24.78
CA SER A 8 -63.71 -20.54 25.39
C SER A 8 -62.48 -20.88 24.53
N ALA A 9 -62.61 -20.93 23.19
CA ALA A 9 -61.51 -21.33 22.31
C ALA A 9 -60.35 -20.31 22.20
N THR A 10 -60.63 -19.01 22.37
CA THR A 10 -59.62 -17.95 22.16
C THR A 10 -58.59 -17.86 23.29
N ARG A 11 -58.95 -18.26 24.52
CA ARG A 11 -58.04 -18.20 25.68
C ARG A 11 -57.00 -19.32 25.67
N PHE A 12 -57.34 -20.48 25.13
CA PHE A 12 -56.42 -21.62 25.07
C PHE A 12 -55.35 -21.45 23.98
N CYS A 13 -55.71 -20.81 22.85
CA CYS A 13 -54.77 -20.47 21.78
C CYS A 13 -53.75 -19.39 22.20
N LEU A 14 -54.17 -18.40 22.97
CA LEU A 14 -53.30 -17.33 23.48
C LEU A 14 -52.26 -17.84 24.50
N LEU A 15 -52.61 -18.85 25.30
CA LEU A 15 -51.68 -19.49 26.24
C LEU A 15 -50.61 -20.34 25.52
N PHE A 16 -50.98 -21.00 24.41
CA PHE A 16 -50.02 -21.79 23.62
C PHE A 16 -49.05 -20.91 22.82
N ALA A 17 -49.51 -19.76 22.34
CA ALA A 17 -48.68 -18.77 21.65
C ALA A 17 -47.64 -18.10 22.56
N ALA A 18 -47.93 -17.98 23.86
CA ALA A 18 -47.04 -17.36 24.85
C ALA A 18 -45.89 -18.27 25.34
N LEU A 19 -45.93 -19.57 25.04
CA LEU A 19 -44.90 -20.55 25.44
C LEU A 19 -43.83 -20.80 24.36
N LEU A 20 -44.07 -20.35 23.12
CA LEU A 20 -43.10 -20.46 22.01
C LEU A 20 -41.77 -19.67 22.18
N PRO A 21 -41.70 -18.49 22.84
CA PRO A 21 -40.43 -17.79 22.99
C PRO A 21 -39.50 -18.44 24.02
N ALA A 22 -39.99 -19.36 24.86
CA ALA A 22 -39.15 -20.08 25.82
C ALA A 22 -38.29 -21.19 25.19
N LEU A 23 -38.54 -21.54 23.93
CA LEU A 23 -37.71 -22.48 23.15
C LEU A 23 -36.73 -21.76 22.21
N ALA A 24 -36.77 -20.43 22.16
CA ALA A 24 -35.81 -19.62 21.41
C ALA A 24 -34.56 -19.38 22.28
N TYR A 25 -33.77 -20.43 22.47
CA TYR A 25 -32.40 -20.28 22.94
C TYR A 25 -31.56 -19.76 21.77
N SER A 26 -31.48 -18.43 21.63
CA SER A 26 -30.36 -17.83 20.90
C SER A 26 -29.19 -17.71 21.87
N GLU A 27 -28.48 -18.81 22.08
CA GLU A 27 -27.18 -18.72 22.73
C GLU A 27 -26.20 -18.07 21.73
N MET A 28 -25.74 -16.86 22.05
CA MET A 28 -24.51 -16.37 21.44
C MET A 28 -23.39 -17.25 21.99
N SER A 29 -22.99 -18.24 21.20
CA SER A 29 -21.82 -19.05 21.53
C SER A 29 -20.61 -18.11 21.60
N PRO A 30 -19.86 -18.08 22.71
CA PRO A 30 -18.62 -17.31 22.77
C PRO A 30 -17.67 -17.90 21.73
N LEU A 31 -17.32 -17.12 20.71
CA LEU A 31 -16.21 -17.47 19.84
C LEU A 31 -14.96 -17.58 20.72
N GLY A 32 -14.30 -18.74 20.68
CA GLY A 32 -13.03 -18.92 21.35
C GLY A 32 -11.98 -17.98 20.76
N ASP A 33 -11.05 -17.52 21.60
CA ASP A 33 -9.94 -16.65 21.20
C ASP A 33 -9.14 -17.23 20.03
N ASP A 34 -9.10 -18.56 19.90
CA ASP A 34 -8.46 -19.28 18.80
C ASP A 34 -9.12 -19.01 17.44
N ALA A 35 -10.46 -18.97 17.41
CA ALA A 35 -11.24 -18.66 16.21
C ALA A 35 -11.19 -17.15 15.88
N LEU A 36 -11.06 -16.31 16.91
CA LEU A 36 -10.83 -14.88 16.73
C LEU A 36 -9.41 -14.58 16.27
N ALA A 37 -8.40 -15.35 16.72
CA ALA A 37 -7.01 -15.22 16.31
C ALA A 37 -6.81 -15.58 14.84
N ASP A 38 -7.53 -16.59 14.34
CA ASP A 38 -7.48 -16.96 12.92
C ASP A 38 -8.02 -15.83 12.03
N VAL A 39 -9.03 -15.08 12.48
CA VAL A 39 -9.62 -13.96 11.73
C VAL A 39 -8.89 -12.63 11.99
N SER A 40 -8.34 -12.44 13.19
CA SER A 40 -7.63 -11.25 13.65
C SER A 40 -6.20 -11.20 13.12
N GLY A 41 -6.07 -11.03 11.81
CA GLY A 41 -4.78 -10.92 11.11
C GLY A 41 -4.90 -11.04 9.59
N GLN A 42 -6.01 -11.60 9.11
CA GLN A 42 -6.26 -11.81 7.67
C GLN A 42 -6.76 -10.55 6.93
N GLY A 43 -7.15 -9.50 7.67
CA GLY A 43 -7.73 -8.28 7.09
C GLY A 43 -6.74 -7.42 6.28
N GLY A 44 -5.45 -7.76 6.33
CA GLY A 44 -4.39 -6.93 5.77
C GLY A 44 -4.28 -5.57 6.45
N ILE A 45 -3.25 -4.83 6.07
CA ILE A 45 -3.01 -3.47 6.53
C ILE A 45 -3.42 -2.53 5.40
N TYR A 46 -4.32 -1.60 5.69
CA TYR A 46 -4.63 -0.49 4.79
C TYR A 46 -3.64 0.63 5.07
N LEU A 47 -2.89 1.00 4.04
CA LEU A 47 -1.89 2.05 4.08
C LEU A 47 -2.39 3.21 3.24
N SER A 48 -2.46 4.37 3.87
CA SER A 48 -2.65 5.66 3.24
C SER A 48 -1.54 6.57 3.73
N GLY A 49 -0.95 7.33 2.82
CA GLY A 49 0.11 8.24 3.19
C GLY A 49 0.52 9.13 2.05
N ASP A 50 1.09 10.26 2.43
CA ASP A 50 1.87 11.13 1.57
C ASP A 50 3.35 10.91 1.84
N ILE A 51 4.12 10.82 0.76
CA ILE A 51 5.57 10.81 0.79
C ILE A 51 6.01 12.04 -0.02
N SER A 52 6.46 13.07 0.68
CA SER A 52 7.10 14.22 0.05
C SER A 52 8.61 14.00 0.01
N ILE A 53 9.17 14.02 -1.20
CA ILE A 53 10.62 13.98 -1.40
C ILE A 53 11.07 15.39 -1.71
N ASN A 54 11.89 15.92 -0.80
CA ASN A 54 12.63 17.16 -0.97
C ASN A 54 11.77 18.36 -1.44
N GLU A 55 10.55 18.48 -0.89
CA GLU A 55 9.54 19.49 -1.24
C GLU A 55 10.06 20.92 -1.11
N MET A 56 10.81 21.21 -0.05
CA MET A 56 11.38 22.53 0.21
C MET A 56 12.86 22.64 -0.18
N GLY A 57 13.48 21.57 -0.69
CA GLY A 57 14.94 21.52 -0.82
C GLY A 57 15.64 21.52 0.54
N GLY A 58 16.96 21.36 0.52
CA GLY A 58 17.79 21.56 1.72
C GLY A 58 18.91 20.53 1.84
N PRO A 59 20.14 20.95 2.14
CA PRO A 59 21.26 20.03 2.25
C PRO A 59 21.18 19.20 3.53
N VAL A 60 21.49 17.90 3.43
CA VAL A 60 21.90 17.12 4.61
C VAL A 60 23.30 17.59 5.03
N GLN A 61 24.19 17.86 4.06
CA GLN A 61 25.46 18.60 4.16
C GLN A 61 25.87 19.00 2.73
N ASN A 62 26.34 20.24 2.49
CA ASN A 62 26.98 20.79 1.25
C ASN A 62 26.22 21.95 0.57
N ASN A 63 26.96 22.92 0.02
CA ASN A 63 26.48 24.17 -0.59
C ASN A 63 26.02 24.02 -2.05
N TYR A 64 26.01 22.81 -2.62
CA TYR A 64 25.54 22.54 -3.98
C TYR A 64 24.03 22.32 -4.03
N PHE A 65 23.53 21.49 -3.10
CA PHE A 65 22.09 21.29 -2.92
C PHE A 65 21.56 22.34 -1.96
N GLY A 66 20.62 23.15 -2.41
CA GLY A 66 20.02 24.21 -1.62
C GLY A 66 18.53 23.97 -1.42
N ARG A 67 17.89 24.98 -0.85
CA ARG A 67 16.44 25.03 -0.82
C ARG A 67 15.89 25.26 -2.24
N CYS A 68 14.66 24.81 -2.48
CA CYS A 68 14.00 24.96 -3.78
C CYS A 68 13.66 26.43 -4.14
N ASP A 69 13.73 27.35 -3.18
CA ASP A 69 13.54 28.80 -3.35
C ASP A 69 14.85 29.55 -3.65
N GLU A 70 16.00 28.88 -3.63
CA GLU A 70 17.32 29.47 -3.92
C GLU A 70 17.67 29.32 -5.40
N ALA A 71 17.67 30.43 -6.14
CA ALA A 71 17.93 30.43 -7.59
C ALA A 71 19.37 30.05 -7.99
N ASP A 72 20.34 30.17 -7.07
CA ASP A 72 21.74 29.85 -7.30
C ASP A 72 22.11 28.40 -6.91
N LYS A 73 21.14 27.63 -6.40
CA LYS A 73 21.35 26.25 -5.93
C LYS A 73 20.55 25.23 -6.72
N LYS A 74 21.02 23.98 -6.66
CA LYS A 74 20.27 22.84 -7.19
C LYS A 74 19.33 22.30 -6.12
N CYS A 75 18.07 22.11 -6.49
CA CYS A 75 17.09 21.45 -5.62
C CYS A 75 16.83 20.03 -6.10
N GLY A 76 16.40 19.15 -5.18
CA GLY A 76 16.15 17.74 -5.44
C GLY A 76 17.23 16.84 -4.86
N ALA A 77 16.83 15.60 -4.57
CA ALA A 77 17.74 14.58 -4.09
C ALA A 77 18.48 13.94 -5.27
N ARG A 78 19.69 13.44 -4.99
CA ARG A 78 20.51 12.74 -5.97
C ARG A 78 20.86 11.34 -5.49
N PHE A 79 20.60 10.35 -6.32
CA PHE A 79 21.05 8.98 -6.13
C PHE A 79 22.04 8.63 -7.24
N ALA A 80 23.28 8.29 -6.85
CA ALA A 80 24.33 7.94 -7.78
C ALA A 80 24.75 6.47 -7.58
N TYR A 81 24.76 5.71 -8.67
CA TYR A 81 25.17 4.31 -8.69
C TYR A 81 26.13 4.05 -9.84
N ARG A 82 26.94 3.01 -9.70
CA ARG A 82 27.98 2.68 -10.67
C ARG A 82 27.82 1.24 -11.13
N LEU A 83 27.76 1.04 -12.45
CA LEU A 83 27.52 -0.27 -13.05
C LEU A 83 28.79 -1.12 -13.21
N LYS A 84 29.98 -0.50 -13.20
CA LYS A 84 31.28 -1.18 -13.33
C LYS A 84 32.36 -0.50 -12.48
N GLN A 85 33.33 -1.26 -11.97
CA GLN A 85 34.35 -0.81 -11.01
C GLN A 85 35.19 0.41 -11.46
N ASP A 86 35.27 0.71 -12.76
CA ASP A 86 35.94 1.89 -13.33
C ASP A 86 35.09 2.59 -14.41
N GLY A 87 33.77 2.37 -14.38
CA GLY A 87 32.83 3.00 -15.30
C GLY A 87 32.34 4.38 -14.83
N GLY A 88 31.60 5.06 -15.69
CA GLY A 88 30.85 6.25 -15.33
C GLY A 88 29.74 5.96 -14.31
N TRP A 89 29.24 7.02 -13.69
CA TRP A 89 28.12 6.97 -12.75
C TRP A 89 26.81 7.16 -13.52
N MET A 90 25.81 6.37 -13.17
CA MET A 90 24.43 6.64 -13.52
C MET A 90 23.78 7.35 -12.33
N VAL A 91 23.07 8.43 -12.60
CA VAL A 91 22.50 9.26 -11.55
C VAL A 91 21.02 9.51 -11.81
N LEU A 92 20.23 9.35 -10.75
CA LEU A 92 18.89 9.90 -10.63
C LEU A 92 19.06 11.24 -9.91
N ASP A 93 18.89 12.33 -10.63
CA ASP A 93 19.16 13.68 -10.14
C ASP A 93 17.87 14.50 -10.07
N GLU A 94 17.90 15.59 -9.31
CA GLU A 94 16.77 16.51 -9.12
C GLU A 94 15.47 15.82 -8.66
N ILE A 95 15.56 14.70 -7.92
CA ILE A 95 14.39 13.96 -7.43
C ILE A 95 13.63 14.82 -6.42
N ARG A 96 12.40 15.21 -6.77
CA ARG A 96 11.50 15.98 -5.91
C ARG A 96 10.04 15.71 -6.22
N GLY A 97 9.17 16.14 -5.32
CA GLY A 97 7.72 16.13 -5.47
C GLY A 97 7.03 15.27 -4.42
N MET A 98 5.72 15.15 -4.54
CA MET A 98 4.86 14.45 -3.59
C MET A 98 4.17 13.27 -4.26
N PHE A 99 4.20 12.13 -3.57
CA PHE A 99 3.46 10.93 -3.91
C PHE A 99 2.41 10.70 -2.83
N ALA A 100 1.13 10.77 -3.17
CA ALA A 100 0.06 10.43 -2.25
C ALA A 100 -0.71 9.21 -2.75
N PHE A 101 -0.94 8.27 -1.86
CA PHE A 101 -1.70 7.07 -2.14
C PHE A 101 -2.72 6.80 -1.04
N GLU A 102 -3.87 6.28 -1.45
CA GLU A 102 -4.94 5.87 -0.56
C GLU A 102 -5.38 4.46 -0.93
N GLY A 103 -5.47 3.58 0.08
CA GLY A 103 -5.97 2.23 -0.12
C GLY A 103 -4.95 1.25 -0.68
N LEU A 104 -3.65 1.46 -0.42
CA LEU A 104 -2.67 0.40 -0.63
C LEU A 104 -2.92 -0.68 0.42
N THR A 105 -3.08 -1.93 0.02
CA THR A 105 -3.33 -3.03 0.96
C THR A 105 -2.12 -3.94 1.04
N LEU A 106 -1.63 -4.23 2.24
CA LEU A 106 -0.61 -5.24 2.47
C LEU A 106 -1.27 -6.47 3.10
N ARG A 107 -1.13 -7.64 2.48
CA ARG A 107 -1.62 -8.89 3.07
C ARG A 107 -0.64 -10.04 2.80
N VAL A 108 -0.69 -11.06 3.63
CA VAL A 108 -0.01 -12.33 3.37
C VAL A 108 -1.00 -13.24 2.62
N ARG A 109 -0.54 -13.88 1.56
CA ARG A 109 -1.33 -14.82 0.78
C ARG A 109 -0.52 -16.08 0.53
N SER A 110 -1.11 -17.23 0.83
CA SER A 110 -0.54 -18.51 0.41
C SER A 110 -0.81 -18.73 -1.07
N ILE A 111 0.22 -19.16 -1.81
CA ILE A 111 0.11 -19.52 -3.22
C ILE A 111 0.49 -20.99 -3.38
N ASP A 112 -0.52 -21.80 -3.68
CA ASP A 112 -0.47 -23.26 -3.85
C ASP A 112 -0.87 -23.72 -5.27
N SER A 113 -1.35 -22.79 -6.10
CA SER A 113 -1.96 -23.09 -7.41
C SER A 113 -1.93 -21.91 -8.40
N GLY A 114 -1.37 -20.76 -7.98
CA GLY A 114 -1.33 -19.53 -8.79
C GLY A 114 -0.44 -19.61 -10.03
N PHE A 115 -0.43 -18.54 -10.84
CA PHE A 115 0.46 -18.39 -12.02
C PHE A 115 0.33 -19.47 -13.09
N GLY A 116 -0.90 -19.92 -13.39
CA GLY A 116 -1.11 -20.94 -14.42
C GLY A 116 -0.65 -22.34 -14.01
N GLY A 117 -0.50 -22.61 -12.71
CA GLY A 117 -0.07 -23.89 -12.15
C GLY A 117 1.34 -23.88 -11.57
N ASP A 118 2.16 -22.88 -11.92
CA ASP A 118 3.54 -22.76 -11.43
C ASP A 118 3.61 -22.47 -9.92
N GLY A 119 2.54 -21.90 -9.35
CA GLY A 119 2.42 -21.64 -7.92
C GLY A 119 2.35 -22.89 -7.05
N ALA A 120 1.96 -24.04 -7.60
CA ALA A 120 1.94 -25.32 -6.88
C ALA A 120 3.35 -25.83 -6.53
N LEU A 121 4.37 -25.39 -7.28
CA LEU A 121 5.77 -25.66 -6.96
C LEU A 121 6.32 -24.73 -5.87
N PHE A 122 5.68 -23.57 -5.68
CA PHE A 122 6.09 -22.60 -4.67
C PHE A 122 5.52 -22.95 -3.29
N ASP A 123 4.21 -23.27 -3.20
CA ASP A 123 3.48 -23.71 -1.99
C ASP A 123 3.89 -22.98 -0.70
N ARG A 124 3.93 -21.65 -0.79
CA ARG A 124 4.46 -20.78 0.28
C ARG A 124 3.73 -19.46 0.36
N ASP A 125 3.87 -18.81 1.50
CA ASP A 125 3.32 -17.49 1.77
C ASP A 125 4.10 -16.41 1.00
N VAL A 126 3.36 -15.57 0.28
CA VAL A 126 3.86 -14.37 -0.37
C VAL A 126 3.27 -13.13 0.28
N ILE A 127 3.98 -12.02 0.11
CA ILE A 127 3.47 -10.71 0.47
C ILE A 127 2.74 -10.14 -0.74
N GLU A 128 1.44 -9.92 -0.61
CA GLU A 128 0.59 -9.27 -1.61
C GLU A 128 0.39 -7.79 -1.25
N LEU A 129 0.88 -6.93 -2.14
CA LEU A 129 0.68 -5.50 -2.14
C LEU A 129 -0.43 -5.16 -3.15
N GLY A 130 -1.66 -5.00 -2.66
CA GLY A 130 -2.76 -4.47 -3.45
C GLY A 130 -2.50 -3.01 -3.79
N LEU A 131 -2.46 -2.71 -5.09
CA LEU A 131 -2.17 -1.35 -5.55
C LEU A 131 -3.37 -0.44 -5.25
N PRO A 132 -3.12 0.80 -4.81
CA PRO A 132 -4.17 1.78 -4.59
C PRO A 132 -4.87 2.12 -5.92
N ASN A 133 -6.18 2.36 -5.88
CA ASN A 133 -6.94 2.70 -7.08
C ASN A 133 -6.45 4.00 -7.72
N VAL A 134 -6.02 4.96 -6.90
CA VAL A 134 -5.47 6.24 -7.35
C VAL A 134 -4.19 6.55 -6.60
N VAL A 135 -3.15 6.90 -7.35
CA VAL A 135 -1.97 7.58 -6.82
C VAL A 135 -1.88 8.95 -7.43
N ARG A 136 -1.79 9.95 -6.55
CA ARG A 136 -1.65 11.34 -6.94
C ARG A 136 -0.19 11.73 -6.89
N PHE A 137 0.31 12.21 -8.02
CA PHE A 137 1.62 12.80 -8.16
C PHE A 137 1.45 14.32 -8.19
N SER A 138 2.11 15.02 -7.28
CA SER A 138 2.17 16.49 -7.28
C SER A 138 3.62 16.93 -7.49
N ASP A 139 3.86 17.56 -8.64
CA ASP A 139 5.12 18.14 -9.07
C ASP A 139 6.30 17.17 -8.94
N VAL A 140 6.08 15.90 -9.29
CA VAL A 140 7.13 14.89 -9.25
C VAL A 140 8.06 15.07 -10.43
N GLN A 141 9.33 15.31 -10.13
CA GLN A 141 10.35 15.56 -11.12
C GLN A 141 11.61 14.75 -10.79
N PHE A 142 12.23 14.18 -11.81
CA PHE A 142 13.56 13.60 -11.70
C PHE A 142 14.23 13.56 -13.07
N LYS A 143 15.55 13.46 -13.07
CA LYS A 143 16.37 13.31 -14.26
C LYS A 143 17.17 12.04 -14.17
N ILE A 144 17.29 11.33 -15.28
CA ILE A 144 18.27 10.27 -15.43
C ILE A 144 19.44 10.83 -16.24
N ALA A 145 20.64 10.73 -15.68
CA ALA A 145 21.85 11.27 -16.28
C ALA A 145 23.05 10.33 -16.11
N SER A 146 24.04 10.50 -16.98
CA SER A 146 25.37 9.92 -16.81
C SER A 146 26.32 10.97 -16.24
N SER A 147 27.17 10.61 -15.27
CA SER A 147 28.07 11.51 -14.57
C SER A 147 29.48 10.94 -14.42
N SER A 148 30.50 11.79 -14.47
CA SER A 148 31.90 11.40 -14.26
C SER A 148 32.23 11.12 -12.78
N THR A 149 31.48 11.71 -11.85
CA THR A 149 31.70 11.61 -10.40
C THR A 149 30.40 11.29 -9.67
N PRO A 150 30.44 10.67 -8.47
CA PRO A 150 29.23 10.41 -7.71
C PRO A 150 28.59 11.70 -7.22
N ARG A 151 29.41 12.68 -6.79
CA ARG A 151 28.96 13.96 -6.24
C ARG A 151 29.27 15.12 -7.18
N PRO A 152 28.37 16.11 -7.30
CA PRO A 152 28.60 17.29 -8.14
C PRO A 152 29.73 18.20 -7.69
N THR A 153 30.15 18.11 -6.43
CA THR A 153 31.25 18.91 -5.88
C THR A 153 32.62 18.26 -6.01
N ASP A 154 32.70 17.04 -6.54
CA ASP A 154 33.98 16.38 -6.74
C ASP A 154 34.74 16.99 -7.94
N PRO A 155 36.07 17.12 -7.88
CA PRO A 155 36.86 17.66 -8.98
C PRO A 155 36.63 16.88 -10.29
N GLY A 156 36.46 17.60 -11.41
CA GLY A 156 36.22 16.98 -12.72
C GLY A 156 34.79 16.50 -12.95
N PHE A 157 33.82 16.97 -12.16
CA PHE A 157 32.39 16.72 -12.40
C PHE A 157 31.99 17.19 -13.80
N GLN A 158 31.41 16.25 -14.55
CA GLN A 158 30.76 16.43 -15.83
C GLN A 158 29.51 15.54 -15.81
N GLN A 159 28.39 16.06 -16.29
CA GLN A 159 27.13 15.33 -16.36
C GLN A 159 26.46 15.56 -17.70
N THR A 160 25.82 14.50 -18.20
CA THR A 160 24.99 14.54 -19.39
C THR A 160 23.62 13.96 -19.03
N ASP A 161 22.61 14.83 -19.04
CA ASP A 161 21.23 14.45 -18.82
C ASP A 161 20.75 13.62 -20.02
N ILE A 162 20.21 12.43 -19.74
CA ILE A 162 19.72 11.49 -20.76
C ILE A 162 18.24 11.79 -21.02
N PHE A 163 17.44 11.85 -19.96
CA PHE A 163 16.05 12.31 -20.04
C PHE A 163 15.57 12.88 -18.70
N ALA A 164 14.58 13.76 -18.78
CA ALA A 164 13.88 14.33 -17.65
C ALA A 164 12.44 13.80 -17.63
N VAL A 165 11.93 13.53 -16.44
CA VAL A 165 10.56 13.09 -16.20
C VAL A 165 9.88 14.10 -15.30
N GLU A 166 8.69 14.51 -15.70
CA GLU A 166 7.77 15.32 -14.91
C GLU A 166 6.42 14.61 -14.87
N MET A 167 5.87 14.44 -13.67
CA MET A 167 4.61 13.76 -13.43
C MET A 167 3.72 14.65 -12.58
N GLN A 168 2.53 14.94 -13.11
CA GLN A 168 1.50 15.74 -12.46
C GLN A 168 0.14 15.09 -12.69
N GLY A 169 -0.61 14.87 -11.61
CA GLY A 169 -1.98 14.38 -11.65
C GLY A 169 -2.17 12.98 -11.07
N ASP A 170 -3.31 12.41 -11.40
CA ASP A 170 -3.78 11.16 -10.81
C ASP A 170 -3.54 9.99 -11.77
N VAL A 171 -2.84 8.96 -11.30
CA VAL A 171 -2.65 7.71 -12.02
C VAL A 171 -3.55 6.66 -11.40
N ILE A 172 -4.38 6.04 -12.24
CA ILE A 172 -5.19 4.90 -11.86
C ILE A 172 -4.29 3.67 -11.91
N MET A 173 -4.10 3.01 -10.77
CA MET A 173 -3.37 1.75 -10.70
C MET A 173 -4.33 0.61 -10.40
N GLN A 174 -4.08 -0.53 -11.04
CA GLN A 174 -4.92 -1.72 -10.91
C GLN A 174 -4.08 -2.97 -10.76
N GLY A 175 -4.55 -3.88 -9.92
CA GLY A 175 -3.91 -5.17 -9.67
C GLY A 175 -3.12 -5.21 -8.37
N ASN A 176 -2.35 -6.28 -8.22
CA ASN A 176 -1.58 -6.57 -7.03
C ASN A 176 -0.14 -6.86 -7.41
N LEU A 177 0.81 -6.35 -6.62
CA LEU A 177 2.21 -6.73 -6.67
C LEU A 177 2.45 -7.87 -5.68
N LEU A 178 3.01 -8.97 -6.15
CA LEU A 178 3.35 -10.13 -5.33
C LEU A 178 4.86 -10.15 -5.10
N VAL A 179 5.26 -10.11 -3.83
CA VAL A 179 6.67 -10.17 -3.41
C VAL A 179 6.94 -11.58 -2.89
N PHE A 180 7.87 -12.25 -3.55
CA PHE A 180 8.34 -13.59 -3.20
C PHE A 180 9.60 -13.46 -2.34
N PRO A 181 9.51 -13.71 -1.02
CA PRO A 181 10.69 -13.72 -0.19
C PRO A 181 11.53 -14.95 -0.54
N ASP A 182 12.71 -14.74 -1.12
CA ASP A 182 13.75 -15.76 -1.19
C ASP A 182 14.79 -15.50 -0.10
N GLY A 183 14.94 -16.47 0.78
CA GLY A 183 15.81 -16.42 1.94
C GLY A 183 15.79 -17.76 2.65
N THR A 184 16.96 -18.38 2.79
CA THR A 184 17.18 -19.42 3.79
C THR A 184 17.10 -18.77 5.18
N PRO A 185 16.34 -19.36 6.12
CA PRO A 185 16.26 -18.86 7.49
C PRO A 185 17.61 -18.83 8.21
#